data_AF-A0A935BF02-F1
#
_entry.id   AF-A0A935BF02-F1
#
_cell.length_a   1.000
_cell.length_b   1.000
_cell.length_c   1.000
_cell.angle_alpha   90.00
_cell.angle_beta   90.00
_cell.angle_gamma   90.00
#
_symmetry.space_group_name_H-M   'P 1'
#
loop_
_entity.id
_entity.type
_entity.pdbx_description
1 polymer ?
#
loop_
_entity_poly.entity_id
_entity_poly.type
_entity_poly.pdbx_seq_one_letter_code
_entity_poly.pdbx_strand_id
1 'polypeptide(L)'
;MIALLFACFIALGWLYRSSSPVVATAGAEPAPTPKRASTPRKVKYSEFPHDSKSHKIDCSSCHKFPSDNWNKVRTGNEAFEDVTEYPKHETCLKCHTQQFYKGAQPAICSICHTSPSPRNSARHPFPNPREIFDLSPKGKTAESDFAVGFPHDKHIEIVSQNVSRTASFVNAAFVRTDRRRAGEESCSVCHKLQMPQGKSDEEYVTAPPAKLGDGFWLKKGTFNSSPTGHKTCFTCHSAESGMLPAPQTCSACHQLKPAAPASDFDAKLAAEMKIDNKMMMDAWRRRDSSGKFSHEFFGHVEMSCSTCHNVLTMNTADPKTKRVGMASCATCHATATSDDGGALNYEADMRKKSPTFECVKCHVTFGKLPIPDSTRKRSRLLQGNKNGKESQKPGDQVNY
;
A
#
# COMPACT_ATOMS: atom_id res chain seq x y z
N MET A 1 2.95 82.06 -16.48
CA MET A 1 1.74 82.47 -17.24
C MET A 1 2.11 82.63 -18.71
N ILE A 2 1.95 81.59 -19.53
CA ILE A 2 1.88 81.71 -21.00
C ILE A 2 0.88 80.65 -21.50
N ALA A 3 -0.15 81.14 -22.18
CA ALA A 3 -1.30 80.47 -22.79
C ALA A 3 -0.91 79.78 -24.13
N LEU A 4 -1.41 78.58 -24.47
CA LEU A 4 -2.56 78.30 -25.38
C LEU A 4 -2.45 79.08 -26.72
N LEU A 5 -2.51 78.53 -27.95
CA LEU A 5 -3.32 77.43 -28.51
C LEU A 5 -2.80 76.91 -29.87
N PHE A 6 -3.03 75.62 -30.06
CA PHE A 6 -3.31 74.81 -31.27
C PHE A 6 -3.57 75.50 -32.62
N ALA A 7 -2.95 74.94 -33.67
CA ALA A 7 -3.36 75.05 -35.06
C ALA A 7 -3.52 73.66 -35.71
N CYS A 8 -4.66 73.49 -36.38
CA CYS A 8 -5.13 72.34 -37.15
C CYS A 8 -4.30 72.04 -38.42
N PHE A 9 -4.41 70.80 -38.91
CA PHE A 9 -4.54 70.30 -40.30
C PHE A 9 -4.00 68.85 -40.29
N ILE A 10 -4.78 67.82 -40.64
CA ILE A 10 -4.79 67.22 -41.99
C ILE A 10 -6.03 66.31 -42.17
N ALA A 11 -6.71 66.59 -43.29
CA ALA A 11 -7.47 65.79 -44.26
C ALA A 11 -8.19 64.46 -43.93
N LEU A 12 -9.44 64.46 -44.40
CA LEU A 12 -10.33 63.34 -44.72
C LEU A 12 -9.73 62.31 -45.69
N GLY A 13 -10.26 61.07 -45.62
CA GLY A 13 -10.51 60.29 -46.85
C GLY A 13 -10.59 58.78 -46.69
N TRP A 14 -11.83 58.26 -46.51
CA TRP A 14 -12.44 57.12 -47.25
C TRP A 14 -11.77 55.73 -47.17
N LEU A 15 -12.43 54.56 -47.18
CA LEU A 15 -13.79 54.06 -46.97
C LEU A 15 -13.68 52.52 -47.19
N TYR A 16 -14.72 51.75 -46.85
CA TYR A 16 -14.95 50.34 -47.21
C TYR A 16 -14.20 49.24 -46.44
N ARG A 17 -14.88 48.70 -45.40
CA ARG A 17 -14.68 47.35 -44.89
C ARG A 17 -15.91 46.52 -45.25
N SER A 18 -15.78 45.66 -46.24
CA SER A 18 -16.80 44.72 -46.70
C SER A 18 -16.95 43.56 -45.72
N SER A 19 -18.16 43.39 -45.21
CA SER A 19 -18.61 42.23 -44.44
C SER A 19 -18.87 41.08 -45.41
N SER A 20 -18.10 39.99 -45.30
CA SER A 20 -18.43 38.72 -45.95
C SER A 20 -19.05 37.74 -44.95
N PRO A 21 -19.98 36.88 -45.39
CA PRO A 21 -20.76 36.01 -44.52
C PRO A 21 -19.92 34.84 -43.99
N VAL A 22 -20.11 34.51 -42.72
CA VAL A 22 -19.56 33.32 -42.07
C VAL A 22 -20.26 32.09 -42.64
N VAL A 23 -19.58 31.36 -43.52
CA VAL A 23 -19.94 30.00 -43.91
C VAL A 23 -19.35 29.07 -42.85
N ALA A 24 -20.21 28.33 -42.16
CA ALA A 24 -19.83 27.29 -41.21
C ALA A 24 -19.17 26.11 -41.96
N THR A 25 -17.84 26.04 -41.94
CA THR A 25 -17.10 24.83 -42.30
C THR A 25 -17.08 23.90 -41.09
N ALA A 26 -17.59 22.68 -41.29
CA ALA A 26 -17.47 21.58 -40.34
C ALA A 26 -15.98 21.36 -40.00
N GLY A 27 -15.62 21.65 -38.75
CA GLY A 27 -14.27 21.44 -38.25
C GLY A 27 -13.94 19.96 -38.19
N ALA A 28 -12.94 19.55 -38.97
CA ALA A 28 -12.31 18.26 -38.84
C ALA A 28 -11.73 18.09 -37.43
N GLU A 29 -12.04 16.96 -36.81
CA GLU A 29 -11.54 16.55 -35.51
C GLU A 29 -9.99 16.50 -35.53
N PRO A 30 -9.29 17.10 -34.56
CA PRO A 30 -7.83 17.11 -34.56
C PRO A 30 -7.29 15.69 -34.39
N ALA A 31 -6.51 15.24 -35.38
CA ALA A 31 -5.84 13.95 -35.36
C ALA A 31 -5.00 13.81 -34.07
N PRO A 32 -5.03 12.63 -33.41
CA PRO A 32 -4.30 12.41 -32.17
C PRO A 32 -2.80 12.59 -32.40
N THR A 33 -2.20 13.50 -31.63
CA THR A 33 -0.74 13.73 -31.65
C THR A 33 -0.03 12.43 -31.28
N PRO A 34 0.97 11.97 -32.04
CA PRO A 34 1.73 10.77 -31.70
C PRO A 34 2.34 10.92 -30.31
N LYS A 35 1.98 10.03 -29.38
CA LYS A 35 2.64 9.95 -28.07
C LYS A 35 4.13 9.75 -28.32
N ARG A 36 4.94 10.73 -27.93
CA ARG A 36 6.41 10.68 -27.97
C ARG A 36 6.86 9.38 -27.31
N ALA A 37 7.45 8.48 -28.08
CA ALA A 37 7.98 7.22 -27.57
C ALA A 37 8.91 7.53 -26.39
N SER A 38 8.67 6.89 -25.24
CA SER A 38 9.53 7.03 -24.08
C SER A 38 10.94 6.58 -24.49
N THR A 39 11.94 7.45 -24.34
CA THR A 39 13.33 7.09 -24.53
C THR A 39 13.66 5.85 -23.68
N PRO A 40 14.31 4.81 -24.25
CA PRO A 40 14.65 3.61 -23.49
C PRO A 40 15.48 4.00 -22.26
N ARG A 41 15.02 3.59 -21.08
CA ARG A 41 15.77 3.81 -19.83
C ARG A 41 17.13 3.13 -19.97
N LYS A 42 18.21 3.91 -19.83
CA LYS A 42 19.58 3.36 -19.85
C LYS A 42 19.68 2.25 -18.80
N VAL A 43 20.07 1.05 -19.23
CA VAL A 43 20.19 -0.13 -18.35
C VAL A 43 21.20 0.18 -17.25
N LYS A 44 20.77 0.07 -15.99
CA LYS A 44 21.63 0.21 -14.82
C LYS A 44 22.05 -1.17 -14.36
N TYR A 45 23.34 -1.48 -14.44
CA TYR A 45 23.88 -2.77 -13.99
C TYR A 45 24.18 -2.81 -12.49
N SER A 46 23.96 -1.72 -11.75
CA SER A 46 24.04 -1.69 -10.28
C SER A 46 22.74 -2.13 -9.60
N GLU A 47 21.70 -2.42 -10.38
CA GLU A 47 20.37 -2.82 -9.93
C GLU A 47 20.00 -4.13 -10.66
N PHE A 48 19.21 -4.99 -10.02
CA PHE A 48 18.70 -6.22 -10.63
C PHE A 48 17.18 -6.30 -10.48
N PRO A 49 16.42 -5.69 -11.40
CA PRO A 49 14.97 -5.69 -11.32
C PRO A 49 14.41 -7.03 -11.82
N HIS A 50 13.65 -7.72 -10.98
CA HIS A 50 13.00 -9.00 -11.34
C HIS A 50 11.82 -8.82 -12.31
N ASP A 51 11.34 -7.59 -12.48
CA ASP A 51 10.26 -7.27 -13.41
C ASP A 51 10.72 -7.12 -14.87
N SER A 52 12.03 -7.20 -15.13
CA SER A 52 12.57 -7.15 -16.48
C SER A 52 12.21 -8.42 -17.23
N LYS A 53 11.88 -8.31 -18.53
CA LYS A 53 11.46 -9.46 -19.35
C LYS A 53 12.47 -10.62 -19.28
N SER A 54 13.76 -10.32 -19.25
CA SER A 54 14.83 -11.33 -19.21
C SER A 54 15.08 -11.92 -17.81
N HIS A 55 14.60 -11.27 -16.74
CA HIS A 55 14.75 -11.75 -15.37
C HIS A 55 13.49 -12.48 -14.84
N LYS A 56 12.38 -12.47 -15.60
CA LYS A 56 11.18 -13.26 -15.33
C LYS A 56 11.35 -14.72 -15.78
N ILE A 57 12.28 -15.40 -15.15
CA ILE A 57 12.56 -16.84 -15.32
C ILE A 57 12.36 -17.56 -13.99
N ASP A 58 12.46 -18.90 -14.00
CA ASP A 58 12.33 -19.69 -12.78
C ASP A 58 13.35 -19.26 -11.71
N CYS A 59 12.89 -19.05 -10.49
CA CYS A 59 13.73 -18.58 -9.38
C CYS A 59 14.94 -19.50 -9.15
N SER A 60 14.77 -20.81 -9.33
CA SER A 60 15.80 -21.84 -9.20
C SER A 60 16.91 -21.75 -10.25
N SER A 61 16.69 -21.01 -11.35
CA SER A 61 17.73 -20.73 -12.35
C SER A 61 18.84 -19.84 -11.80
N CYS A 62 18.57 -19.08 -10.74
CA CYS A 62 19.50 -18.17 -10.10
C CYS A 62 19.70 -18.47 -8.60
N HIS A 63 18.64 -18.76 -7.86
CA HIS A 63 18.70 -19.00 -6.42
C HIS A 63 18.73 -20.51 -6.13
N LYS A 64 19.65 -20.92 -5.26
CA LYS A 64 19.71 -22.29 -4.76
C LYS A 64 18.83 -22.43 -3.52
N PHE A 65 17.92 -23.40 -3.54
CA PHE A 65 17.15 -23.83 -2.38
C PHE A 65 17.54 -25.26 -1.97
N PRO A 66 17.86 -25.51 -0.69
CA PRO A 66 18.23 -24.49 0.29
C PRO A 66 19.61 -23.89 -0.04
N SER A 67 19.90 -22.70 0.47
CA SER A 67 21.22 -22.05 0.32
C SER A 67 22.28 -22.73 1.17
N ASP A 68 23.53 -22.80 0.72
CA ASP A 68 24.61 -23.52 1.43
C ASP A 68 24.85 -23.05 2.90
N ASN A 69 24.42 -21.83 3.23
CA ASN A 69 24.59 -21.20 4.54
C ASN A 69 23.31 -21.13 5.39
N TRP A 70 22.20 -21.77 5.00
CA TRP A 70 20.90 -21.63 5.70
C TRP A 70 20.99 -21.93 7.21
N ASN A 71 21.73 -22.99 7.56
CA ASN A 71 21.97 -23.45 8.93
C ASN A 71 23.03 -22.64 9.70
N LYS A 72 23.70 -21.69 9.04
CA LYS A 72 24.64 -20.76 9.66
C LYS A 72 23.96 -19.44 9.98
N VAL A 73 23.02 -19.04 9.14
CA VAL A 73 22.25 -17.79 9.30
C VAL A 73 21.16 -17.96 10.37
N ARG A 74 20.65 -19.18 10.56
CA ARG A 74 19.75 -19.55 11.65
C ARG A 74 20.28 -20.82 12.32
N THR A 75 20.32 -20.84 13.65
CA THR A 75 20.92 -21.95 14.44
C THR A 75 19.90 -22.60 15.36
N GLY A 76 20.18 -23.83 15.79
CA GLY A 76 19.32 -24.58 16.71
C GLY A 76 17.89 -24.74 16.19
N ASN A 77 16.90 -24.54 17.07
CA ASN A 77 15.48 -24.71 16.76
C ASN A 77 14.92 -23.64 15.81
N GLU A 78 15.72 -22.64 15.42
CA GLU A 78 15.33 -21.64 14.42
C GLU A 78 15.82 -21.97 13.01
N ALA A 79 16.65 -23.01 12.87
CA ALA A 79 17.22 -23.42 11.60
C ALA A 79 16.17 -24.18 10.77
N PHE A 80 15.94 -23.74 9.53
CA PHE A 80 15.13 -24.44 8.53
C PHE A 80 15.67 -24.15 7.13
N GLU A 81 15.45 -25.08 6.22
CA GLU A 81 15.86 -24.97 4.81
C GLU A 81 15.25 -23.72 4.16
N ASP A 82 16.10 -22.85 3.61
CA ASP A 82 15.68 -21.56 3.09
C ASP A 82 16.67 -20.98 2.06
N VAL A 83 16.27 -19.93 1.34
CA VAL A 83 17.16 -19.07 0.56
C VAL A 83 17.70 -17.94 1.44
N THR A 84 18.99 -17.98 1.75
CA THR A 84 19.65 -17.05 2.67
C THR A 84 20.91 -16.41 2.08
N GLU A 85 21.15 -16.57 0.78
CA GLU A 85 22.31 -16.02 0.10
C GLU A 85 21.99 -15.57 -1.33
N TYR A 86 22.82 -14.63 -1.82
CA TYR A 86 22.79 -14.20 -3.21
C TYR A 86 23.14 -15.35 -4.16
N PRO A 87 22.66 -15.31 -5.41
CA PRO A 87 23.13 -16.20 -6.47
C PRO A 87 24.66 -16.17 -6.61
N LYS A 88 25.25 -17.32 -6.95
CA LYS A 88 26.70 -17.41 -7.20
C LYS A 88 27.05 -16.77 -8.55
N HIS A 89 28.30 -16.37 -8.76
CA HIS A 89 28.71 -15.67 -9.97
C HIS A 89 28.38 -16.44 -11.25
N GLU A 90 28.43 -17.77 -11.22
CA GLU A 90 28.16 -18.64 -12.36
C GLU A 90 26.76 -18.42 -12.94
N THR A 91 25.77 -18.04 -12.12
CA THR A 91 24.41 -17.78 -12.61
C THR A 91 24.36 -16.49 -13.42
N CYS A 92 25.07 -15.44 -12.99
CA CYS A 92 25.14 -14.16 -13.69
C CYS A 92 25.99 -14.29 -14.96
N LEU A 93 27.12 -15.01 -14.88
CA LEU A 93 28.07 -15.18 -15.97
C LEU A 93 27.47 -15.87 -17.21
N LYS A 94 26.41 -16.67 -17.05
CA LYS A 94 25.67 -17.28 -18.17
C LYS A 94 25.07 -16.25 -19.14
N CYS A 95 24.72 -15.06 -18.66
CA CYS A 95 24.05 -14.03 -19.46
C CYS A 95 24.81 -12.69 -19.49
N HIS A 96 25.57 -12.38 -18.45
CA HIS A 96 26.21 -11.07 -18.22
C HIS A 96 27.74 -11.12 -18.24
N THR A 97 28.34 -12.05 -19.00
CA THR A 97 29.81 -12.22 -19.06
C THR A 97 30.53 -10.91 -19.36
N GLN A 98 30.07 -10.18 -20.38
CA GLN A 98 30.72 -8.91 -20.78
C GLN A 98 30.64 -7.85 -19.69
N GLN A 99 29.49 -7.74 -19.02
CA GLN A 99 29.31 -6.75 -17.94
C GLN A 99 30.10 -7.12 -16.69
N PHE A 100 30.33 -8.42 -16.46
CA PHE A 100 31.10 -8.93 -15.33
C PHE A 100 32.60 -8.60 -15.40
N TYR A 101 33.16 -8.45 -16.61
CA TYR A 101 34.57 -8.13 -16.83
C TYR A 101 34.82 -6.70 -17.30
N LYS A 102 33.79 -5.84 -17.34
CA LYS A 102 33.91 -4.49 -17.88
C LYS A 102 34.46 -3.51 -16.84
N GLY A 103 35.72 -3.13 -17.01
CA GLY A 103 36.41 -2.11 -16.20
C GLY A 103 36.94 -2.66 -14.87
N ALA A 104 37.68 -1.83 -14.14
CA ALA A 104 38.33 -2.24 -12.88
C ALA A 104 37.33 -2.52 -11.74
N GLN A 105 36.17 -1.86 -11.75
CA GLN A 105 35.08 -2.07 -10.79
C GLN A 105 33.76 -2.19 -11.55
N PRO A 106 33.43 -3.40 -12.05
CA PRO A 106 32.20 -3.62 -12.80
C PRO A 106 30.96 -3.29 -11.96
N ALA A 107 30.05 -2.48 -12.50
CA ALA A 107 28.86 -2.04 -11.78
C ALA A 107 27.98 -3.21 -11.29
N ILE A 108 27.97 -4.34 -12.03
CA ILE A 108 27.25 -5.56 -11.65
C ILE A 108 27.69 -6.15 -10.31
N CYS A 109 28.94 -5.94 -9.91
CA CYS A 109 29.44 -6.42 -8.63
C CYS A 109 28.77 -5.70 -7.45
N SER A 110 28.33 -4.44 -7.64
CA SER A 110 27.65 -3.65 -6.60
C SER A 110 26.23 -4.12 -6.26
N ILE A 111 25.67 -5.05 -7.05
CA ILE A 111 24.39 -5.70 -6.71
C ILE A 111 24.53 -6.45 -5.37
N CYS A 112 25.67 -7.14 -5.18
CA CYS A 112 25.92 -8.00 -4.02
C CYS A 112 27.01 -7.45 -3.09
N HIS A 113 28.03 -6.78 -3.63
CA HIS A 113 29.20 -6.34 -2.86
C HIS A 113 29.10 -4.88 -2.41
N THR A 114 29.47 -4.62 -1.16
CA THR A 114 29.63 -3.26 -0.63
C THR A 114 30.93 -2.62 -1.12
N SER A 115 31.95 -3.42 -1.38
CA SER A 115 33.25 -2.98 -1.91
C SER A 115 33.81 -4.09 -2.80
N PRO A 116 33.54 -4.10 -4.12
CA PRO A 116 34.03 -5.14 -5.00
C PRO A 116 35.51 -4.94 -5.31
N SER A 117 36.39 -5.80 -4.76
CA SER A 117 37.79 -5.86 -5.14
C SER A 117 38.40 -7.25 -4.87
N PRO A 118 39.55 -7.60 -5.46
CA PRO A 118 40.24 -8.85 -5.14
C PRO A 118 40.65 -8.97 -3.66
N ARG A 119 40.80 -7.84 -2.95
CA ARG A 119 41.25 -7.80 -1.55
C ARG A 119 40.11 -7.65 -0.54
N ASN A 120 38.93 -7.27 -1.01
CA ASN A 120 37.74 -7.08 -0.19
C ASN A 120 36.54 -7.59 -0.97
N SER A 121 35.91 -8.65 -0.46
CA SER A 121 34.73 -9.28 -1.04
C SER A 121 33.51 -9.12 -0.12
N ALA A 122 33.52 -8.13 0.77
CA ALA A 122 32.39 -7.83 1.65
C ALA A 122 31.10 -7.68 0.85
N ARG A 123 30.04 -8.31 1.35
CA ARG A 123 28.73 -8.36 0.72
C ARG A 123 27.72 -7.59 1.56
N HIS A 124 26.72 -7.03 0.89
CA HIS A 124 25.50 -6.63 1.56
C HIS A 124 24.89 -7.87 2.25
N PRO A 125 24.20 -7.72 3.39
CA PRO A 125 23.36 -8.80 3.90
C PRO A 125 22.34 -9.21 2.83
N PHE A 126 22.00 -10.49 2.79
CA PHE A 126 20.91 -10.97 1.93
C PHE A 126 19.56 -10.56 2.55
N PRO A 127 18.53 -10.21 1.74
CA PRO A 127 17.23 -9.77 2.25
C PRO A 127 16.49 -10.72 3.21
N ASN A 128 16.93 -11.97 3.31
CA ASN A 128 16.36 -12.97 4.21
C ASN A 128 17.49 -13.59 5.07
N PRO A 129 17.41 -13.54 6.41
CA PRO A 129 16.34 -13.02 7.27
C PRO A 129 16.21 -11.48 7.26
N ARG A 130 14.96 -10.98 7.30
CA ARG A 130 14.68 -9.54 7.29
C ARG A 130 15.19 -8.83 8.53
N GLU A 131 15.18 -9.52 9.67
CA GLU A 131 15.61 -9.01 10.97
C GLU A 131 17.08 -8.53 10.93
N ILE A 132 17.92 -9.20 10.15
CA ILE A 132 19.32 -8.81 9.93
C ILE A 132 19.41 -7.78 8.80
N PHE A 133 18.69 -8.01 7.70
CA PHE A 133 18.78 -7.16 6.51
C PHE A 133 18.32 -5.73 6.77
N ASP A 134 17.17 -5.54 7.42
CA ASP A 134 16.54 -4.23 7.62
C ASP A 134 17.38 -3.31 8.53
N LEU A 135 18.25 -3.88 9.37
CA LEU A 135 19.21 -3.13 10.19
C LEU A 135 20.39 -2.59 9.37
N SER A 136 20.68 -3.19 8.22
CA SER A 136 21.79 -2.79 7.35
C SER A 136 21.50 -1.47 6.62
N PRO A 137 22.54 -0.72 6.20
CA PRO A 137 22.34 0.49 5.39
C PRO A 137 21.52 0.28 4.12
N LYS A 138 21.64 -0.90 3.48
CA LYS A 138 20.87 -1.27 2.29
C LYS A 138 19.41 -1.57 2.63
N GLY A 139 19.15 -2.32 3.71
CA GLY A 139 17.80 -2.73 4.08
C GLY A 139 16.90 -1.58 4.51
N LYS A 140 17.46 -0.53 5.13
CA LYS A 140 16.70 0.65 5.55
C LYS A 140 15.92 1.33 4.42
N THR A 141 16.43 1.28 3.19
CA THR A 141 15.82 1.92 2.02
C THR A 141 15.40 0.96 0.92
N ALA A 142 15.76 -0.33 1.04
CA ALA A 142 15.41 -1.32 0.05
C ALA A 142 13.89 -1.57 -0.01
N GLU A 143 13.41 -1.69 -1.24
CA GLU A 143 12.09 -2.23 -1.55
C GLU A 143 12.26 -3.56 -2.27
N SER A 144 11.44 -4.55 -1.89
CA SER A 144 11.36 -5.81 -2.61
C SER A 144 10.59 -5.64 -3.93
N ASP A 145 11.08 -6.27 -4.99
CA ASP A 145 10.36 -6.44 -6.25
C ASP A 145 9.16 -7.38 -6.12
N PHE A 146 9.09 -8.16 -5.03
CA PHE A 146 8.06 -9.15 -4.78
C PHE A 146 7.15 -8.75 -3.62
N ALA A 147 5.87 -9.09 -3.77
CA ALA A 147 4.90 -9.21 -2.69
C ALA A 147 4.65 -10.71 -2.41
N VAL A 148 4.32 -11.03 -1.15
CA VAL A 148 3.88 -12.37 -0.79
C VAL A 148 2.38 -12.45 -1.06
N GLY A 149 1.94 -13.47 -1.78
CA GLY A 149 0.56 -13.87 -1.95
C GLY A 149 0.12 -14.72 -0.77
N PHE A 150 -0.80 -14.18 0.02
CA PHE A 150 -1.38 -14.85 1.17
C PHE A 150 -2.90 -14.63 1.13
N PRO A 151 -3.64 -15.51 0.44
CA PRO A 151 -5.09 -15.43 0.36
C PRO A 151 -5.71 -15.87 1.69
N HIS A 152 -6.38 -14.95 2.37
CA HIS A 152 -6.88 -15.17 3.73
C HIS A 152 -8.01 -16.20 3.79
N ASP A 153 -8.82 -16.35 2.74
CA ASP A 153 -9.87 -17.37 2.64
C ASP A 153 -9.34 -18.79 2.76
N LYS A 154 -8.05 -19.00 2.44
CA LYS A 154 -7.38 -20.31 2.57
C LYS A 154 -6.83 -20.56 3.97
N HIS A 155 -6.57 -19.51 4.75
CA HIS A 155 -5.80 -19.62 5.99
C HIS A 155 -6.65 -19.40 7.25
N ILE A 156 -7.69 -18.56 7.20
CA ILE A 156 -8.49 -18.22 8.39
C ILE A 156 -9.05 -19.47 9.07
N GLU A 157 -9.62 -20.41 8.30
CA GLU A 157 -10.21 -21.62 8.87
C GLU A 157 -9.17 -22.53 9.50
N ILE A 158 -8.05 -22.77 8.81
CA ILE A 158 -6.97 -23.65 9.29
C ILE A 158 -6.37 -23.10 10.58
N VAL A 159 -6.13 -21.78 10.62
CA VAL A 159 -5.57 -21.12 11.81
C VAL A 159 -6.59 -21.12 12.95
N SER A 160 -7.89 -20.94 12.67
CA SER A 160 -8.94 -21.00 13.69
C SER A 160 -9.17 -22.40 14.28
N GLN A 161 -8.87 -23.47 13.53
CA GLN A 161 -9.06 -24.85 13.97
C GLN A 161 -7.96 -25.36 14.91
N ASN A 162 -6.79 -24.70 14.92
CA ASN A 162 -5.68 -25.03 15.81
C ASN A 162 -5.84 -24.52 17.26
N VAL A 163 -6.92 -23.77 17.54
CA VAL A 163 -7.30 -23.36 18.90
C VAL A 163 -8.34 -24.38 19.41
N SER A 164 -7.86 -25.39 20.14
CA SER A 164 -8.59 -26.46 20.87
C SER A 164 -10.04 -26.75 20.43
N ARG A 165 -10.28 -27.90 19.78
CA ARG A 165 -11.63 -28.45 19.58
C ARG A 165 -11.89 -29.68 20.46
N THR A 166 -12.80 -29.53 21.42
CA THR A 166 -13.86 -30.51 21.61
C THR A 166 -14.72 -30.53 20.35
N ALA A 167 -14.88 -31.70 19.73
CA ALA A 167 -15.66 -31.86 18.51
C ALA A 167 -17.10 -31.37 18.71
N SER A 168 -17.54 -30.40 17.90
CA SER A 168 -18.93 -29.94 17.86
C SER A 168 -19.45 -30.06 16.43
N PHE A 169 -20.57 -30.75 16.27
CA PHE A 169 -21.28 -30.87 15.01
C PHE A 169 -21.95 -29.53 14.68
N VAL A 170 -21.60 -28.91 13.56
CA VAL A 170 -22.20 -27.65 13.10
C VAL A 170 -23.01 -27.90 11.84
N ASN A 171 -24.26 -27.44 11.85
CA ASN A 171 -25.20 -27.62 10.75
C ASN A 171 -24.81 -26.73 9.54
N ALA A 172 -24.81 -27.27 8.32
CA ALA A 172 -24.24 -26.64 7.12
C ALA A 172 -24.88 -25.28 6.73
N ALA A 173 -26.05 -24.94 7.29
CA ALA A 173 -26.73 -23.66 7.06
C ALA A 173 -26.13 -22.47 7.85
N PHE A 174 -25.33 -22.69 8.91
CA PHE A 174 -24.82 -21.63 9.79
C PHE A 174 -23.38 -21.16 9.50
N VAL A 175 -22.74 -21.72 8.47
CA VAL A 175 -21.31 -21.58 8.19
C VAL A 175 -20.88 -20.14 7.86
N ARG A 176 -21.79 -19.27 7.40
CA ARG A 176 -21.44 -17.88 7.02
C ARG A 176 -21.26 -16.93 8.21
N THR A 177 -22.03 -17.10 9.27
CA THR A 177 -21.96 -16.28 10.50
C THR A 177 -20.83 -16.73 11.42
N ASP A 178 -20.58 -18.04 11.53
CA ASP A 178 -19.48 -18.57 12.35
C ASP A 178 -18.09 -18.26 11.77
N ARG A 179 -17.96 -18.21 10.43
CA ARG A 179 -16.72 -17.79 9.75
C ARG A 179 -16.27 -16.36 10.10
N ARG A 180 -17.20 -15.47 10.49
CA ARG A 180 -16.87 -14.09 10.90
C ARG A 180 -16.44 -14.02 12.38
N ARG A 181 -16.99 -14.88 13.25
CA ARG A 181 -16.65 -14.93 14.68
C ARG A 181 -15.31 -15.61 14.96
N ALA A 182 -14.98 -16.66 14.21
CA ALA A 182 -13.64 -17.29 14.24
C ALA A 182 -12.51 -16.33 13.80
N GLY A 183 -12.87 -15.20 13.18
CA GLY A 183 -11.93 -14.21 12.64
C GLY A 183 -11.06 -13.56 13.71
N GLU A 184 -11.57 -13.14 14.85
CA GLU A 184 -10.80 -12.27 15.77
C GLU A 184 -9.64 -13.00 16.45
N GLU A 185 -9.91 -14.18 17.03
CA GLU A 185 -8.88 -15.02 17.64
C GLU A 185 -7.86 -15.47 16.58
N SER A 186 -8.32 -15.82 15.37
CA SER A 186 -7.43 -16.24 14.26
C SER A 186 -6.57 -15.10 13.71
N CYS A 187 -7.09 -13.87 13.62
CA CYS A 187 -6.33 -12.70 13.16
C CYS A 187 -5.17 -12.42 14.10
N SER A 188 -5.41 -12.52 15.41
CA SER A 188 -4.40 -12.25 16.44
C SER A 188 -3.24 -13.25 16.44
N VAL A 189 -3.38 -14.42 15.81
CA VAL A 189 -2.28 -15.40 15.65
C VAL A 189 -1.15 -14.79 14.83
N CYS A 190 -1.49 -14.10 13.75
CA CYS A 190 -0.53 -13.55 12.78
C CYS A 190 -0.32 -12.04 12.94
N HIS A 191 -1.37 -11.30 13.29
CA HIS A 191 -1.34 -9.85 13.42
C HIS A 191 -1.16 -9.46 14.88
N LYS A 192 -0.12 -8.67 15.16
CA LYS A 192 0.13 -8.12 16.49
C LYS A 192 0.17 -6.62 16.43
N LEU A 193 -0.47 -5.97 17.38
CA LEU A 193 -0.44 -4.53 17.47
C LEU A 193 0.99 -4.03 17.69
N GLN A 194 1.40 -3.07 16.86
CA GLN A 194 2.72 -2.45 16.94
C GLN A 194 2.66 -1.26 17.90
N MET A 195 3.57 -1.26 18.87
CA MET A 195 3.66 -0.24 19.93
C MET A 195 2.29 0.01 20.58
N PRO A 196 1.73 -0.99 21.29
CA PRO A 196 0.50 -0.80 22.04
C PRO A 196 0.67 0.31 23.09
N GLN A 197 -0.37 1.12 23.27
CA GLN A 197 -0.48 2.10 24.36
C GLN A 197 -0.68 1.37 25.70
N GLY A 198 -1.48 0.30 25.70
CA GLY A 198 -1.82 -0.44 26.92
C GLY A 198 -2.47 0.47 27.97
N LYS A 199 -1.91 0.47 29.20
CA LYS A 199 -2.39 1.29 30.32
C LYS A 199 -1.65 2.62 30.46
N SER A 200 -0.78 2.97 29.51
CA SER A 200 0.01 4.20 29.57
C SER A 200 -0.80 5.40 29.12
N ASP A 201 -0.58 6.55 29.77
CA ASP A 201 -1.13 7.85 29.34
C ASP A 201 -0.38 8.43 28.14
N GLU A 202 0.74 7.82 27.74
CA GLU A 202 1.50 8.21 26.55
C GLU A 202 0.83 7.71 25.27
N GLU A 203 -0.03 8.53 24.69
CA GLU A 203 -0.78 8.18 23.47
C GLU A 203 0.08 8.19 22.18
N TYR A 204 1.26 8.82 22.17
CA TYR A 204 2.08 9.01 20.98
C TYR A 204 3.32 8.11 20.94
N VAL A 205 3.73 7.72 19.73
CA VAL A 205 4.95 6.92 19.52
C VAL A 205 6.21 7.68 19.96
N THR A 206 6.24 8.99 19.73
CA THR A 206 7.26 9.91 20.23
C THR A 206 6.59 11.14 20.84
N ALA A 207 7.28 11.86 21.72
CA ALA A 207 6.72 13.07 22.32
C ALA A 207 6.38 14.11 21.23
N PRO A 208 5.11 14.60 21.17
CA PRO A 208 4.72 15.62 20.21
C PRO A 208 5.33 16.98 20.55
N PRO A 209 5.44 17.90 19.58
CA PRO A 209 5.82 19.28 19.85
C PRO A 209 4.79 19.97 20.76
N ALA A 210 5.26 20.86 21.64
CA ALA A 210 4.42 21.56 22.64
C ALA A 210 3.25 22.36 22.05
N LYS A 211 3.30 22.70 20.75
CA LYS A 211 2.26 23.44 20.02
C LYS A 211 1.66 22.60 18.88
N LEU A 212 1.32 21.34 19.14
CA LEU A 212 0.73 20.47 18.11
C LEU A 212 -0.63 20.98 17.61
N GLY A 213 -1.49 21.49 18.51
CA GLY A 213 -2.86 21.88 18.16
C GLY A 213 -3.62 20.72 17.50
N ASP A 214 -4.28 21.01 16.37
CA ASP A 214 -4.97 20.00 15.54
C ASP A 214 -4.02 19.23 14.57
N GLY A 215 -2.70 19.42 14.73
CA GLY A 215 -1.67 18.79 13.93
C GLY A 215 -1.69 17.26 14.04
N PHE A 216 -1.15 16.59 13.02
CA PHE A 216 -0.95 15.15 13.09
C PHE A 216 0.32 14.80 13.86
N TRP A 217 0.19 13.87 14.80
CA TRP A 217 1.31 13.14 15.38
C TRP A 217 0.93 11.67 15.55
N LEU A 218 1.88 10.77 15.31
CA LEU A 218 1.58 9.34 15.22
C LEU A 218 1.28 8.75 16.60
N LYS A 219 0.10 8.17 16.74
CA LYS A 219 -0.35 7.52 17.97
C LYS A 219 0.15 6.07 18.07
N LYS A 220 0.34 5.60 19.30
CA LYS A 220 0.51 4.18 19.63
C LYS A 220 -0.73 3.38 19.18
N GLY A 221 -0.53 2.09 18.91
CA GLY A 221 -1.60 1.20 18.45
C GLY A 221 -2.17 1.52 17.05
N THR A 222 -1.44 2.28 16.23
CA THR A 222 -1.90 2.61 14.86
C THR A 222 -1.79 1.44 13.88
N PHE A 223 -0.72 0.65 13.98
CA PHE A 223 -0.39 -0.39 13.00
C PHE A 223 -0.47 -1.78 13.62
N ASN A 224 -1.02 -2.74 12.86
CA ASN A 224 -0.83 -4.16 13.13
C ASN A 224 0.33 -4.69 12.27
N SER A 225 1.20 -5.51 12.84
CA SER A 225 2.21 -6.25 12.08
C SER A 225 1.57 -7.38 11.28
N SER A 226 2.36 -7.93 10.37
CA SER A 226 2.08 -9.21 9.72
C SER A 226 3.38 -10.03 9.73
N PRO A 227 3.30 -11.36 9.57
CA PRO A 227 4.49 -12.20 9.49
C PRO A 227 5.44 -11.72 8.40
N THR A 228 6.73 -11.60 8.75
CA THR A 228 7.72 -10.96 7.88
C THR A 228 8.78 -11.87 7.29
N GLY A 229 8.79 -13.14 7.65
CA GLY A 229 9.77 -14.11 7.18
C GLY A 229 9.18 -15.49 6.96
N HIS A 230 9.97 -16.36 6.33
CA HIS A 230 9.55 -17.74 6.04
C HIS A 230 9.30 -18.58 7.29
N LYS A 231 9.87 -18.21 8.45
CA LYS A 231 9.71 -18.94 9.73
C LYS A 231 8.24 -19.24 10.03
N THR A 232 7.36 -18.24 9.89
CA THR A 232 5.92 -18.43 10.19
C THR A 232 5.26 -19.32 9.15
N CYS A 233 5.56 -19.13 7.86
CA CYS A 233 4.97 -19.91 6.78
C CYS A 233 5.37 -21.38 6.85
N PHE A 234 6.65 -21.65 7.12
CA PHE A 234 7.23 -22.99 7.12
C PHE A 234 6.92 -23.78 8.40
N THR A 235 6.19 -23.20 9.36
CA THR A 235 5.57 -24.01 10.43
C THR A 235 4.53 -24.98 9.87
N CYS A 236 3.85 -24.59 8.79
CA CYS A 236 2.84 -25.40 8.11
C CYS A 236 3.30 -25.85 6.72
N HIS A 237 4.05 -25.01 5.99
CA HIS A 237 4.57 -25.31 4.65
C HIS A 237 6.04 -25.75 4.71
N SER A 238 6.32 -26.86 5.40
CA SER A 238 7.66 -27.48 5.42
C SER A 238 7.71 -28.71 4.51
N ALA A 239 8.92 -29.17 4.18
CA ALA A 239 9.09 -30.44 3.47
C ALA A 239 8.47 -31.62 4.25
N GLU A 240 8.57 -31.60 5.59
CA GLU A 240 8.04 -32.64 6.48
C GLU A 240 6.51 -32.68 6.54
N SER A 241 5.87 -31.50 6.51
CA SER A 241 4.41 -31.40 6.55
C SER A 241 3.72 -31.95 5.30
N GLY A 242 4.43 -31.97 4.16
CA GLY A 242 3.86 -32.24 2.84
C GLY A 242 2.82 -31.21 2.37
N MET A 243 2.61 -30.10 3.08
CA MET A 243 1.58 -29.10 2.74
C MET A 243 2.02 -28.26 1.54
N LEU A 244 1.13 -28.12 0.56
CA LEU A 244 1.36 -27.27 -0.61
C LEU A 244 0.91 -25.82 -0.35
N PRO A 245 1.62 -24.81 -0.89
CA PRO A 245 2.82 -24.93 -1.70
C PRO A 245 4.06 -25.36 -0.89
N ALA A 246 4.94 -26.13 -1.54
CA ALA A 246 6.18 -26.57 -0.93
C ALA A 246 7.21 -25.40 -0.85
N PRO A 247 8.14 -25.41 0.13
CA PRO A 247 9.13 -24.34 0.33
C PRO A 247 9.90 -23.90 -0.92
N GLN A 248 10.23 -24.85 -1.79
CA GLN A 248 11.01 -24.64 -3.01
C GLN A 248 10.21 -24.02 -4.15
N THR A 249 8.87 -23.96 -4.05
CA THR A 249 8.00 -23.37 -5.09
C THR A 249 7.84 -21.87 -4.84
N CYS A 250 8.94 -21.12 -4.97
CA CYS A 250 8.99 -19.70 -4.60
C CYS A 250 7.87 -18.87 -5.22
N SER A 251 7.57 -19.10 -6.50
CA SER A 251 6.57 -18.35 -7.28
C SER A 251 5.11 -18.61 -6.86
N ALA A 252 4.84 -19.68 -6.12
CA ALA A 252 3.51 -19.91 -5.56
C ALA A 252 3.16 -18.88 -4.47
N CYS A 253 4.17 -18.43 -3.73
CA CYS A 253 4.02 -17.42 -2.67
C CYS A 253 4.50 -16.05 -3.12
N HIS A 254 5.64 -15.93 -3.78
CA HIS A 254 6.22 -14.64 -4.17
C HIS A 254 5.77 -14.24 -5.57
N GLN A 255 5.06 -13.12 -5.66
CA GLN A 255 4.55 -12.55 -6.90
C GLN A 255 5.18 -11.20 -7.14
N LEU A 256 5.42 -10.81 -8.40
CA LEU A 256 5.90 -9.46 -8.69
C LEU A 256 4.95 -8.43 -8.09
N LYS A 257 5.52 -7.52 -7.31
CA LYS A 257 4.77 -6.51 -6.57
C LYS A 257 4.01 -5.63 -7.58
N PRO A 258 2.68 -5.52 -7.48
CA PRO A 258 1.94 -4.58 -8.30
C PRO A 258 2.28 -3.14 -7.88
N ALA A 259 1.96 -2.18 -8.75
CA ALA A 259 2.08 -0.77 -8.39
C ALA A 259 1.31 -0.48 -7.10
N ALA A 260 2.00 0.09 -6.12
CA ALA A 260 1.37 0.48 -4.86
C ALA A 260 0.34 1.59 -5.12
N PRO A 261 -0.84 1.54 -4.48
CA PRO A 261 -1.76 2.66 -4.52
C PRO A 261 -1.11 3.87 -3.85
N ALA A 262 -1.53 5.07 -4.25
CA ALA A 262 -1.15 6.28 -3.52
C ALA A 262 -1.53 6.13 -2.03
N SER A 263 -0.61 6.50 -1.15
CA SER A 263 -0.79 6.56 0.30
C SER A 263 -0.74 8.00 0.79
N ASP A 264 -1.32 8.26 1.96
CA ASP A 264 -1.27 9.56 2.62
C ASP A 264 0.03 9.76 3.44
N PHE A 265 1.02 8.90 3.21
CA PHE A 265 2.32 8.92 3.88
C PHE A 265 3.14 10.17 3.51
N ASP A 266 3.73 10.80 4.52
CA ASP A 266 4.66 11.92 4.36
C ASP A 266 6.01 11.56 5.00
N ALA A 267 7.04 11.41 4.15
CA ALA A 267 8.38 11.05 4.59
C ALA A 267 9.03 12.11 5.47
N LYS A 268 8.76 13.39 5.21
CA LYS A 268 9.33 14.50 5.98
C LYS A 268 8.70 14.53 7.37
N LEU A 269 7.38 14.40 7.44
CA LEU A 269 6.66 14.36 8.72
C LEU A 269 7.07 13.14 9.56
N ALA A 270 7.23 11.96 8.94
CA ALA A 270 7.72 10.78 9.63
C ALA A 270 9.15 10.96 10.18
N ALA A 271 10.03 11.65 9.44
CA ALA A 271 11.37 11.99 9.91
C ALA A 271 11.35 13.01 11.07
N GLU A 272 10.47 14.01 11.02
CA GLU A 272 10.26 14.97 12.13
C GLU A 272 9.78 14.26 13.41
N MET A 273 8.91 13.26 13.26
CA MET A 273 8.46 12.39 14.35
C MET A 273 9.52 11.40 14.84
N LYS A 274 10.69 11.32 14.17
CA LYS A 274 11.77 10.36 14.43
C LYS A 274 11.30 8.90 14.34
N ILE A 275 10.41 8.59 13.41
CA ILE A 275 9.95 7.22 13.18
C ILE A 275 10.93 6.51 12.24
N ASP A 276 11.63 5.51 12.76
CA ASP A 276 12.63 4.74 12.02
C ASP A 276 12.28 3.23 11.89
N ASN A 277 11.18 2.78 12.49
CA ASN A 277 10.70 1.41 12.36
C ASN A 277 10.32 1.10 10.90
N LYS A 278 11.16 0.31 10.22
CA LYS A 278 11.00 -0.05 8.80
C LYS A 278 9.64 -0.67 8.52
N MET A 279 9.15 -1.58 9.38
CA MET A 279 7.88 -2.28 9.18
C MET A 279 6.69 -1.32 9.18
N MET A 280 6.66 -0.37 10.12
CA MET A 280 5.61 0.65 10.18
C MET A 280 5.67 1.61 9.01
N MET A 281 6.87 2.08 8.67
CA MET A 281 7.08 2.98 7.54
C MET A 281 6.62 2.34 6.24
N ASP A 282 6.93 1.07 6.06
CA ASP A 282 6.49 0.24 4.95
C ASP A 282 4.97 0.06 4.92
N ALA A 283 4.35 -0.29 6.05
CA ALA A 283 2.90 -0.45 6.14
C ALA A 283 2.16 0.85 5.82
N TRP A 284 2.68 1.98 6.30
CA TRP A 284 2.09 3.29 6.03
C TRP A 284 2.30 3.71 4.57
N ARG A 285 3.51 3.59 4.02
CA ARG A 285 3.83 3.89 2.61
C ARG A 285 2.98 3.09 1.63
N ARG A 286 2.72 1.82 1.93
CA ARG A 286 1.91 0.94 1.06
C ARG A 286 0.42 1.07 1.28
N ARG A 287 -0.01 1.90 2.24
CA ARG A 287 -1.41 2.03 2.66
C ARG A 287 -2.00 0.70 3.14
N ASP A 288 -1.15 -0.15 3.74
CA ASP A 288 -1.59 -1.33 4.47
C ASP A 288 -2.32 -0.91 5.76
N SER A 289 -1.98 0.26 6.32
CA SER A 289 -2.75 0.99 7.34
C SER A 289 -2.72 2.51 7.09
N SER A 290 -3.64 3.25 7.71
CA SER A 290 -3.64 4.72 7.72
C SER A 290 -2.96 5.25 8.98
N GLY A 291 -2.12 6.28 8.85
CA GLY A 291 -1.46 6.90 10.00
C GLY A 291 -2.42 7.56 11.01
N LYS A 292 -3.66 7.87 10.61
CA LYS A 292 -4.68 8.53 11.44
C LYS A 292 -5.65 7.55 12.11
N PHE A 293 -5.60 6.26 11.76
CA PHE A 293 -6.51 5.25 12.32
C PHE A 293 -5.79 4.43 13.40
N SER A 294 -6.17 4.63 14.67
CA SER A 294 -5.68 3.78 15.77
C SER A 294 -6.64 2.62 16.01
N HIS A 295 -6.09 1.41 16.04
CA HIS A 295 -6.82 0.17 16.37
C HIS A 295 -7.09 0.06 17.88
N GLU A 296 -6.33 0.78 18.70
CA GLU A 296 -6.49 0.82 20.17
C GLU A 296 -7.39 1.93 20.68
N PHE A 297 -7.91 2.79 19.78
CA PHE A 297 -8.92 3.75 20.17
C PHE A 297 -10.14 3.02 20.74
N PHE A 298 -10.69 3.50 21.86
CA PHE A 298 -11.74 2.78 22.61
C PHE A 298 -12.95 2.39 21.75
N GLY A 299 -13.30 3.22 20.75
CA GLY A 299 -14.40 2.91 19.82
C GLY A 299 -14.06 1.88 18.73
N HIS A 300 -12.79 1.53 18.55
CA HIS A 300 -12.31 0.56 17.55
C HIS A 300 -11.80 -0.74 18.17
N VAL A 301 -11.24 -0.69 19.38
CA VAL A 301 -10.58 -1.85 20.02
C VAL A 301 -11.55 -3.00 20.32
N GLU A 302 -12.84 -2.70 20.53
CA GLU A 302 -13.88 -3.71 20.77
C GLU A 302 -14.54 -4.21 19.48
N MET A 303 -14.19 -3.64 18.33
CA MET A 303 -14.75 -4.04 17.05
C MET A 303 -14.01 -5.25 16.48
N SER A 304 -14.74 -6.20 15.91
CA SER A 304 -14.07 -7.26 15.14
C SER A 304 -13.38 -6.69 13.90
N CYS A 305 -12.20 -7.22 13.58
CA CYS A 305 -11.46 -6.98 12.34
C CYS A 305 -12.37 -7.05 11.10
N SER A 306 -13.29 -8.02 11.07
CA SER A 306 -14.22 -8.25 9.96
C SER A 306 -15.29 -7.17 9.77
N THR A 307 -15.44 -6.28 10.75
CA THR A 307 -16.34 -5.12 10.65
C THR A 307 -15.79 -4.09 9.66
N CYS A 308 -14.46 -3.96 9.59
CA CYS A 308 -13.79 -3.00 8.72
C CYS A 308 -13.15 -3.65 7.50
N HIS A 309 -12.59 -4.85 7.67
CA HIS A 309 -11.85 -5.56 6.65
C HIS A 309 -12.68 -6.69 6.02
N ASN A 310 -12.63 -6.81 4.69
CA ASN A 310 -13.18 -7.98 4.01
C ASN A 310 -12.14 -9.12 3.99
N VAL A 311 -12.02 -9.80 5.12
CA VAL A 311 -11.02 -10.85 5.35
C VAL A 311 -11.15 -12.02 4.38
N LEU A 312 -12.35 -12.33 3.88
CA LEU A 312 -12.58 -13.44 2.95
C LEU A 312 -12.10 -13.16 1.52
N THR A 313 -11.77 -11.91 1.20
CA THR A 313 -11.25 -11.54 -0.13
C THR A 313 -9.82 -11.01 -0.07
N MET A 314 -9.23 -10.97 1.12
CA MET A 314 -7.94 -10.32 1.33
C MET A 314 -6.79 -11.20 0.81
N ASN A 315 -5.96 -10.62 -0.04
CA ASN A 315 -4.71 -11.21 -0.50
C ASN A 315 -3.59 -10.17 -0.35
N THR A 316 -2.53 -10.52 0.38
CA THR A 316 -1.42 -9.60 0.65
C THR A 316 -0.67 -9.14 -0.61
N ALA A 317 -0.75 -9.91 -1.70
CA ALA A 317 -0.19 -9.54 -3.01
C ALA A 317 -1.08 -8.56 -3.80
N ASP A 318 -2.36 -8.40 -3.45
CA ASP A 318 -3.25 -7.41 -4.07
C ASP A 318 -3.54 -6.24 -3.10
N PRO A 319 -2.89 -5.08 -3.28
CA PRO A 319 -3.12 -3.89 -2.47
C PRO A 319 -4.58 -3.43 -2.42
N LYS A 320 -5.40 -3.73 -3.43
CA LYS A 320 -6.81 -3.31 -3.44
C LYS A 320 -7.62 -4.04 -2.37
N THR A 321 -7.29 -5.30 -2.12
CA THR A 321 -8.03 -6.15 -1.17
C THR A 321 -7.69 -5.87 0.29
N LYS A 322 -6.51 -5.28 0.56
CA LYS A 322 -6.08 -4.88 1.91
C LYS A 322 -6.72 -3.59 2.40
N ARG A 323 -7.27 -2.77 1.50
CA ARG A 323 -7.80 -1.44 1.83
C ARG A 323 -9.14 -1.57 2.55
N VAL A 324 -9.27 -0.90 3.69
CA VAL A 324 -10.58 -0.58 4.28
C VAL A 324 -11.27 0.44 3.38
N GLY A 325 -12.46 0.08 2.90
CA GLY A 325 -13.30 0.97 2.12
C GLY A 325 -13.94 2.02 3.01
N MET A 326 -14.16 3.24 2.48
CA MET A 326 -14.92 4.29 3.19
C MET A 326 -16.31 3.85 3.63
N ALA A 327 -16.85 2.84 2.94
CA ALA A 327 -18.08 2.16 3.30
C ALA A 327 -18.10 1.67 4.75
N SER A 328 -17.01 1.08 5.23
CA SER A 328 -16.90 0.54 6.58
C SER A 328 -16.92 1.65 7.63
N CYS A 329 -16.24 2.77 7.34
CA CYS A 329 -16.22 3.94 8.22
C CYS A 329 -17.58 4.64 8.27
N ALA A 330 -18.31 4.66 7.15
CA ALA A 330 -19.60 5.35 7.04
C ALA A 330 -20.69 4.77 7.96
N THR A 331 -20.54 3.53 8.43
CA THR A 331 -21.47 2.92 9.41
C THR A 331 -21.55 3.72 10.70
N CYS A 332 -20.45 4.35 11.14
CA CYS A 332 -20.37 5.09 12.40
C CYS A 332 -20.04 6.58 12.22
N HIS A 333 -19.32 6.93 11.14
CA HIS A 333 -18.85 8.30 10.89
C HIS A 333 -19.66 9.05 9.83
N ALA A 334 -20.72 8.45 9.29
CA ALA A 334 -21.74 9.17 8.54
C ALA A 334 -23.04 9.22 9.34
N THR A 335 -23.59 10.42 9.46
CA THR A 335 -24.85 10.72 10.16
C THR A 335 -25.83 11.34 9.18
N ALA A 336 -27.02 11.76 9.64
CA ALA A 336 -27.96 12.43 8.76
C ALA A 336 -27.45 13.82 8.33
N THR A 337 -26.86 14.57 9.26
CA THR A 337 -26.32 15.92 9.04
C THR A 337 -24.93 16.09 9.67
N SER A 338 -24.19 17.14 9.29
CA SER A 338 -22.92 17.50 9.95
C SER A 338 -23.07 17.76 11.45
N ASP A 339 -24.24 18.25 11.86
CA ASP A 339 -24.52 18.70 13.23
C ASP A 339 -24.73 17.51 14.17
N ASP A 340 -25.07 16.36 13.62
CA ASP A 340 -25.18 15.08 14.34
C ASP A 340 -23.79 14.45 14.64
N GLY A 341 -22.69 15.14 14.30
CA GLY A 341 -21.32 14.72 14.65
C GLY A 341 -20.63 13.79 13.64
N GLY A 342 -21.26 13.46 12.51
CA GLY A 342 -20.66 12.62 11.47
C GLY A 342 -19.47 13.30 10.77
N ALA A 343 -18.26 12.77 10.99
CA ALA A 343 -17.04 13.30 10.41
C ALA A 343 -17.08 13.35 8.86
N LEU A 344 -17.74 12.38 8.22
CA LEU A 344 -17.88 12.35 6.76
C LEU A 344 -18.87 13.41 6.25
N ASN A 345 -19.94 13.68 6.99
CA ASN A 345 -20.90 14.74 6.68
C ASN A 345 -20.24 16.11 6.82
N TYR A 346 -19.52 16.31 7.92
CA TYR A 346 -18.75 17.53 8.16
C TYR A 346 -17.77 17.83 7.03
N GLU A 347 -16.96 16.85 6.59
CA GLU A 347 -16.07 17.04 5.45
C GLU A 347 -16.84 17.41 4.18
N ALA A 348 -17.93 16.69 3.87
CA ALA A 348 -18.71 16.94 2.67
C ALA A 348 -19.31 18.35 2.66
N ASP A 349 -19.84 18.82 3.78
CA ASP A 349 -20.48 20.13 3.88
C ASP A 349 -19.46 21.27 3.91
N MET A 350 -18.32 21.08 4.58
CA MET A 350 -17.22 22.06 4.53
C MET A 350 -16.63 22.19 3.14
N ARG A 351 -16.50 21.10 2.38
CA ARG A 351 -16.02 21.16 0.99
C ARG A 351 -17.03 21.76 0.00
N LYS A 352 -18.33 21.71 0.30
CA LYS A 352 -19.35 22.48 -0.45
C LYS A 352 -19.17 23.99 -0.22
N LYS A 353 -18.88 24.40 1.02
CA LYS A 353 -18.67 25.80 1.39
C LYS A 353 -17.32 26.33 0.89
N SER A 354 -16.29 25.51 0.96
CA SER A 354 -14.93 25.83 0.52
C SER A 354 -14.31 24.63 -0.19
N PRO A 355 -14.20 24.62 -1.53
CA PRO A 355 -13.61 23.51 -2.27
C PRO A 355 -12.15 23.19 -1.88
N THR A 356 -11.45 24.14 -1.27
CA THR A 356 -10.09 24.01 -0.76
C THR A 356 -10.04 23.52 0.69
N PHE A 357 -11.17 23.23 1.33
CA PHE A 357 -11.20 22.67 2.68
C PHE A 357 -10.51 21.30 2.72
N GLU A 358 -9.63 21.14 3.73
CA GLU A 358 -8.84 19.93 3.96
C GLU A 358 -9.31 19.23 5.24
N CYS A 359 -9.95 18.06 5.12
CA CYS A 359 -10.27 17.24 6.29
C CYS A 359 -9.05 16.42 6.71
N VAL A 360 -8.50 16.72 7.88
CA VAL A 360 -7.35 16.00 8.48
C VAL A 360 -7.77 15.02 9.58
N LYS A 361 -9.08 14.79 9.76
CA LYS A 361 -9.59 13.84 10.76
C LYS A 361 -9.19 12.40 10.43
N CYS A 362 -9.24 12.02 9.15
CA CYS A 362 -8.94 10.65 8.69
C CYS A 362 -7.72 10.56 7.77
N HIS A 363 -7.19 11.69 7.30
CA HIS A 363 -6.11 11.77 6.34
C HIS A 363 -4.94 12.55 6.90
N VAL A 364 -3.72 12.09 6.62
CA VAL A 364 -2.52 12.89 6.91
C VAL A 364 -2.34 13.94 5.81
N THR A 365 -2.07 13.52 4.57
CA THR A 365 -1.88 14.45 3.44
C THR A 365 -3.05 14.50 2.48
N PHE A 366 -3.87 13.44 2.41
CA PHE A 366 -4.97 13.32 1.45
C PHE A 366 -6.13 14.30 1.66
N GLY A 367 -6.21 14.95 2.81
CA GLY A 367 -7.16 16.05 3.03
C GLY A 367 -7.07 17.13 1.95
N LYS A 368 -5.87 17.32 1.38
CA LYS A 368 -5.55 18.27 0.30
C LYS A 368 -6.10 17.89 -1.07
N LEU A 369 -6.43 16.62 -1.27
CA LEU A 369 -6.80 16.10 -2.58
C LEU A 369 -8.32 16.26 -2.81
N PRO A 370 -8.77 16.24 -4.08
CA PRO A 370 -10.18 16.19 -4.39
C PRO A 370 -10.86 14.96 -3.79
N ILE A 371 -12.09 15.11 -3.30
CA ILE A 371 -12.89 13.97 -2.82
C ILE A 371 -13.06 12.94 -3.95
N PRO A 372 -12.79 11.64 -3.74
CA PRO A 372 -13.08 10.61 -4.73
C PRO A 372 -14.58 10.50 -5.05
N ASP A 373 -14.93 10.14 -6.29
CA ASP A 373 -16.34 9.97 -6.69
C ASP A 373 -17.09 8.91 -5.89
N SER A 374 -16.41 7.85 -5.46
CA SER A 374 -16.99 6.82 -4.60
C SER A 374 -17.48 7.39 -3.26
N THR A 375 -16.74 8.35 -2.69
CA THR A 375 -17.12 9.06 -1.46
C THR A 375 -18.30 9.99 -1.72
N ARG A 376 -18.30 10.73 -2.85
CA ARG A 376 -19.43 11.60 -3.24
C ARG A 376 -20.73 10.84 -3.47
N LYS A 377 -20.68 9.68 -4.15
CA LYS A 377 -21.86 8.86 -4.40
C LYS A 377 -22.48 8.34 -3.10
N ARG A 378 -21.65 7.92 -2.14
CA ARG A 378 -22.14 7.37 -0.87
C ARG A 378 -22.71 8.44 0.05
N SER A 379 -22.09 9.61 0.16
CA SER A 379 -22.69 10.72 0.93
C SER A 379 -24.04 11.14 0.34
N ARG A 380 -24.18 11.15 -0.99
CA ARG A 380 -25.45 11.41 -1.67
C ARG A 380 -26.50 10.32 -1.45
N LEU A 381 -26.13 9.03 -1.44
CA LEU A 381 -27.09 7.94 -1.15
C LEU A 381 -27.65 8.05 0.27
N LEU A 382 -26.80 8.39 1.24
CA LEU A 382 -27.22 8.57 2.64
C LEU A 382 -28.07 9.84 2.82
N GLN A 383 -27.80 10.91 2.05
CA GLN A 383 -28.61 12.15 2.04
C GLN A 383 -29.93 11.98 1.25
N GLY A 384 -29.92 11.22 0.15
CA GLY A 384 -31.04 11.03 -0.77
C GLY A 384 -32.11 10.07 -0.29
N ASN A 385 -31.77 9.15 0.63
CA ASN A 385 -32.74 8.23 1.25
C ASN A 385 -33.81 8.91 2.13
N LYS A 386 -33.79 10.25 2.26
CA LYS A 386 -34.86 11.03 2.91
C LYS A 386 -35.68 11.91 1.96
N ASN A 387 -35.27 12.13 0.70
CA ASN A 387 -36.14 12.82 -0.27
C ASN A 387 -37.18 11.88 -0.89
N GLY A 388 -37.08 10.57 -0.65
CA GLY A 388 -38.11 9.60 -0.97
C GLY A 388 -38.83 9.11 0.28
N LYS A 389 -39.80 9.88 0.79
CA LYS A 389 -40.93 9.29 1.51
C LYS A 389 -41.99 8.91 0.48
N GLU A 390 -42.54 7.72 0.66
CA GLU A 390 -43.81 7.20 0.12
C GLU A 390 -43.83 6.71 -1.35
N SER A 391 -43.40 5.45 -1.55
CA SER A 391 -44.31 4.35 -1.91
C SER A 391 -43.51 3.08 -2.24
N GLN A 392 -43.33 2.18 -1.28
CA GLN A 392 -43.08 0.77 -1.59
C GLN A 392 -44.19 -0.04 -0.94
N LYS A 393 -45.15 -0.44 -1.79
CA LYS A 393 -45.99 -1.61 -1.53
C LYS A 393 -45.08 -2.84 -1.45
N PRO A 394 -45.40 -3.82 -0.61
CA PRO A 394 -44.66 -5.08 -0.54
C PRO A 394 -45.04 -5.94 -1.74
N GLY A 395 -44.04 -6.36 -2.52
CA GLY A 395 -44.24 -7.26 -3.66
C GLY A 395 -43.11 -7.14 -4.65
N ASP A 396 -42.00 -7.82 -4.37
CA ASP A 396 -41.43 -8.83 -5.27
C ASP A 396 -40.04 -9.25 -4.78
N GLN A 397 -39.97 -10.53 -4.42
CA GLN A 397 -38.73 -11.24 -4.16
C GLN A 397 -37.93 -11.32 -5.47
N VAL A 398 -36.68 -10.87 -5.45
CA VAL A 398 -35.70 -11.24 -6.47
C VAL A 398 -34.65 -12.12 -5.80
N ASN A 399 -34.64 -13.38 -6.24
CA ASN A 399 -33.64 -14.39 -5.94
C ASN A 399 -32.23 -13.90 -6.31
N TYR A 400 -31.28 -14.04 -5.38
CA TYR A 400 -29.88 -14.39 -5.64
C TYR A 400 -29.30 -15.18 -4.47
#